data_AF-A0A7C7SWL7-F1
#
_entry.id   AF-A0A7C7SWL7-F1
#
_cell.length_a   1.000
_cell.length_b   1.000
_cell.length_c   1.000
_cell.angle_alpha   90.00
_cell.angle_beta   90.00
_cell.angle_gamma   90.00
#
_symmetry.space_group_name_H-M   'P 1'
#
loop_
_entity.id
_entity.type
_entity.pdbx_description
1 polymer ?
#
loop_
_entity_poly.entity_id
_entity_poly.type
_entity_poly.pdbx_seq_one_letter_code
_entity_poly.pdbx_strand_id
1 'polypeptide(L)' 'MSDTDRIENLEITLAHQEQQIQDMSEMITAQWKEIDRLKRHIQQTEEKLQEFMDSEDEDKPQSATEFAARNKPPHY' A
#
# COMPACT_ATOMS: atom_id res chain seq x y z
N MET A 1 -22.59 -40.19 -31.70
CA MET A 1 -22.77 -39.13 -30.69
C MET A 1 -24.14 -38.55 -30.92
N SER A 2 -25.03 -38.74 -29.95
CA SER A 2 -26.34 -38.10 -29.93
C SER A 2 -26.16 -36.61 -29.63
N ASP A 3 -27.08 -35.77 -30.10
CA ASP A 3 -27.13 -34.36 -29.69
C ASP A 3 -27.25 -34.24 -28.15
N THR A 4 -27.90 -35.21 -27.51
CA THR A 4 -27.97 -35.34 -26.04
C THR A 4 -26.59 -35.44 -25.40
N ASP A 5 -25.70 -36.29 -25.94
CA ASP A 5 -24.35 -36.49 -25.40
C ASP A 5 -23.53 -35.19 -25.49
N ARG A 6 -23.72 -34.41 -26.56
CA ARG A 6 -23.01 -33.12 -26.72
C ARG A 6 -23.52 -32.08 -25.72
N ILE A 7 -24.83 -32.03 -25.48
CA ILE A 7 -25.43 -31.10 -24.51
C ILE A 7 -24.94 -31.45 -23.09
N GLU A 8 -24.97 -32.71 -22.69
CA GLU A 8 -24.51 -33.14 -21.37
C GLU A 8 -23.03 -32.77 -21.14
N ASN A 9 -22.17 -32.98 -22.13
CA ASN A 9 -20.76 -32.58 -22.04
C ASN A 9 -20.57 -31.06 -21.91
N LEU A 10 -21.41 -30.27 -22.59
CA LEU A 10 -21.37 -28.82 -22.48
C LEU A 10 -21.84 -28.36 -21.10
N GLU A 11 -22.89 -28.97 -20.54
CA GLU A 11 -23.39 -28.68 -19.20
C GLU A 11 -22.34 -28.98 -18.12
N ILE A 12 -21.67 -30.13 -18.21
CA ILE A 12 -20.57 -30.49 -17.30
C ILE A 12 -19.44 -29.46 -17.42
N THR A 13 -19.04 -29.12 -18.65
CA THR A 13 -17.97 -28.15 -18.88
C THR A 13 -18.34 -26.77 -18.33
N LEU A 14 -19.58 -26.33 -18.55
CA LEU A 14 -20.08 -25.05 -18.07
C LEU A 14 -20.06 -24.98 -16.54
N ALA A 15 -20.56 -26.02 -15.86
CA ALA A 15 -20.53 -26.08 -14.40
C ALA A 15 -19.10 -26.01 -13.84
N HIS A 16 -18.15 -26.70 -14.47
CA HIS A 16 -16.74 -26.65 -14.09
C HIS A 16 -16.13 -25.26 -14.32
N GLN A 17 -16.53 -24.57 -15.40
CA GLN A 17 -16.06 -23.21 -15.69
C GLN A 17 -16.67 -22.19 -14.72
N GLU A 18 -17.94 -22.33 -14.36
CA GLU A 18 -18.62 -21.47 -13.40
C GLU A 18 -17.93 -21.56 -12.02
N GLN A 19 -17.62 -22.78 -11.56
CA GLN A 19 -16.86 -22.97 -10.32
C GLN A 19 -15.47 -22.33 -10.40
N GLN A 20 -14.73 -22.52 -11.49
CA GLN A 20 -13.41 -21.92 -11.67
C GLN A 20 -13.47 -20.39 -11.66
N ILE A 21 -14.48 -19.78 -12.29
CA ILE A 21 -14.67 -18.33 -12.29
C ILE A 21 -14.94 -17.83 -10.87
N GLN A 22 -15.77 -18.55 -10.11
CA GLN A 22 -16.07 -18.19 -8.73
C GLN A 22 -14.81 -18.25 -7.85
N ASP A 23 -14.04 -19.34 -7.93
CA ASP A 23 -12.79 -19.51 -7.18
C ASP A 23 -11.78 -18.40 -7.53
N MET A 24 -11.66 -18.05 -8.81
CA MET A 24 -10.80 -16.96 -9.27
C MET A 24 -11.27 -15.59 -8.74
N SER A 25 -12.59 -15.35 -8.71
CA SER A 25 -13.17 -14.11 -8.17
C SER A 25 -12.88 -13.95 -6.67
N GLU A 26 -13.02 -15.04 -5.92
CA GLU A 26 -12.67 -15.08 -4.49
C GLU A 26 -11.17 -14.81 -4.28
N MET A 27 -10.32 -15.43 -5.11
CA MET A 27 -8.87 -15.21 -5.06
C MET A 27 -8.49 -13.76 -5.37
N ILE A 28 -9.07 -13.15 -6.41
CA ILE A 28 -8.84 -11.75 -6.77
C ILE A 28 -9.27 -10.84 -5.61
N THR A 29 -10.41 -11.12 -4.99
CA THR A 29 -10.90 -10.35 -3.85
C THR A 29 -9.95 -10.45 -2.65
N ALA A 30 -9.41 -11.63 -2.38
CA ALA A 30 -8.41 -11.83 -1.33
C ALA A 30 -7.10 -11.07 -1.65
N GLN A 31 -6.64 -11.12 -2.89
CA GLN A 31 -5.44 -10.39 -3.32
C GLN A 31 -5.60 -8.87 -3.20
N TRP A 32 -6.75 -8.32 -3.55
CA TRP A 32 -7.03 -6.89 -3.37
C TRP A 32 -6.90 -6.45 -1.91
N LYS A 33 -7.43 -7.23 -0.97
CA LYS A 33 -7.29 -6.95 0.47
C LYS A 33 -5.84 -6.95 0.91
N GLU A 34 -5.04 -7.88 0.39
CA GLU A 34 -3.61 -7.94 0.73
C GLU A 34 -2.84 -6.76 0.11
N ILE A 35 -3.15 -6.36 -1.13
CA ILE A 35 -2.58 -5.16 -1.75
C ILE A 35 -2.88 -3.92 -0.92
N ASP A 36 -4.13 -3.75 -0.47
CA ASP A 36 -4.51 -2.60 0.35
C ASP A 36 -3.79 -2.60 1.71
N ARG A 37 -3.60 -3.78 2.31
CA ARG A 37 -2.81 -3.92 3.53
C ARG A 37 -1.35 -3.53 3.31
N LEU A 38 -0.73 -4.02 2.23
CA LEU A 38 0.66 -3.71 1.90
C LEU A 38 0.84 -2.22 1.62
N LYS A 39 -0.08 -1.58 0.89
CA LYS A 39 -0.08 -0.14 0.66
C LYS A 39 -0.10 0.66 1.97
N ARG A 40 -0.94 0.25 2.94
CA ARG A 40 -0.98 0.89 4.26
C ARG A 40 0.34 0.74 5.02
N HIS A 41 0.98 -0.43 4.97
CA HIS A 41 2.28 -0.63 5.61
C HIS A 41 3.39 0.23 4.97
N ILE A 42 3.36 0.37 3.64
CA ILE A 42 4.30 1.26 2.92
C ILE A 42 4.10 2.70 3.40
N GLN A 43 2.86 3.20 3.39
CA GLN A 43 2.55 4.56 3.84
C GLN A 43 3.00 4.80 5.28
N GLN A 44 2.72 3.87 6.21
CA GLN A 44 3.16 3.98 7.60
C GLN A 44 4.69 4.00 7.74
N THR A 45 5.40 3.31 6.85
CA THR A 45 6.87 3.28 6.87
C THR A 45 7.43 4.59 6.32
N GLU A 46 6.83 5.14 5.27
CA GLU A 46 7.16 6.46 4.71
C GLU A 46 6.93 7.57 5.75
N GLU A 47 5.79 7.55 6.45
CA GLU A 47 5.47 8.50 7.53
C GLU A 47 6.53 8.46 8.64
N LYS A 48 6.90 7.26 9.13
CA LYS A 48 7.95 7.10 10.15
C LYS A 48 9.33 7.55 9.67
N LEU A 49 9.65 7.32 8.39
CA LEU A 49 10.91 7.76 7.82
C LEU A 49 10.97 9.29 7.77
N GLN A 50 9.86 9.93 7.38
CA GLN A 50 9.75 11.39 7.36
C GLN A 50 9.89 11.97 8.78
N GLU A 51 9.18 11.41 9.77
CA GLU A 51 9.32 11.83 11.18
C GLU A 51 10.76 11.75 11.67
N PHE A 52 11.47 10.66 11.31
CA PHE A 52 12.87 10.49 11.68
C PHE A 52 13.77 11.54 11.02
N MET A 53 13.60 11.79 9.72
CA MET A 53 14.37 12.80 8.99
C MET A 53 14.13 14.22 9.52
N ASP A 54 12.87 14.57 9.82
CA ASP A 54 12.52 15.88 10.36
C ASP A 54 13.11 16.06 11.77
N SER A 55 13.15 14.99 12.60
CA SER A 55 13.76 15.04 13.92
C SER A 55 15.29 15.23 13.89
N GLU A 56 15.97 14.70 12.87
CA GLU A 56 17.42 14.92 12.68
C GLU A 56 17.75 16.37 12.29
N ASP A 57 16.80 17.09 11.67
CA ASP A 57 16.96 18.49 11.30
C ASP A 57 16.69 19.47 12.46
N GLU A 58 15.79 19.11 13.40
CA GLU A 58 15.53 19.92 14.61
C GLU A 58 16.66 19.84 15.65
N ASP A 59 17.36 18.70 15.73
CA ASP A 59 18.49 18.48 16.66
C ASP A 59 19.85 18.98 16.14
N LYS A 60 19.90 19.58 14.94
CA LYS A 60 21.11 20.29 14.50
C LYS A 60 21.38 21.45 15.47
N PRO A 61 22.53 21.49 16.17
CA PRO A 61 22.86 22.62 17.02
C PRO A 61 22.88 23.86 16.13
N GLN A 62 21.97 24.82 16.39
CA GLN A 62 22.00 26.14 15.76
C GLN A 62 23.44 26.60 15.79
N SER A 63 24.02 26.84 14.61
CA SER A 63 25.42 27.24 14.50
C SER A 63 25.67 28.37 15.49
N ALA A 64 26.79 28.32 16.22
CA ALA A 64 27.13 29.34 17.22
C ALA A 64 27.04 30.78 16.68
N THR A 65 27.17 30.94 15.35
CA THR A 65 26.98 32.19 14.60
C THR A 65 25.52 32.66 14.54
N GLU A 66 24.54 31.75 14.42
CA GLU A 66 23.11 32.05 14.33
C GLU A 66 22.51 32.42 15.69
N PHE A 67 22.95 31.74 16.75
CA PHE A 67 22.60 32.10 18.13
C PHE A 67 23.13 33.50 18.52
N ALA A 68 24.35 33.85 18.09
CA ALA A 68 24.95 35.16 18.34
C ALA A 68 24.24 36.30 17.59
N ALA A 69 23.72 36.05 16.39
CA ALA A 69 22.98 37.03 15.60
C ALA A 69 21.62 37.39 16.23
N ARG A 70 20.93 36.39 16.81
CA ARG A 70 19.59 36.58 17.43
C ARG A 70 19.64 37.34 18.76
N ASN A 71 20.75 37.26 19.48
CA ASN A 71 20.93 37.86 20.81
C ASN A 71 21.70 39.19 20.79
N LYS A 72 21.96 39.79 19.61
CA LYS A 72 22.70 41.05 19.55
C LYS A 72 21.80 42.20 20.02
N PRO A 73 22.13 42.90 21.12
CA PRO A 73 21.26 43.94 21.67
C PRO A 73 21.20 45.15 20.71
N PRO A 74 20.08 45.88 20.66
CA PRO A 74 19.95 47.06 19.82
C PRO A 74 20.92 48.13 20.31
N HIS A 75 21.82 48.59 19.45
CA HIS A 75 22.62 49.77 19.73
C HIS A 75 21.72 51.01 19.60
N TYR A 76 21.54 51.73 20.71
CA TYR A 76 20.93 53.07 20.76
C TYR A 76 21.95 54.14 20.39
#